data_AF-A0A7W0NCS8-F1
#
_entry.id   AF-A0A7W0NCS8-F1
#
_cell.length_a   1.000
_cell.length_b   1.000
_cell.length_c   1.000
_cell.angle_alpha   90.00
_cell.angle_beta   90.00
_cell.angle_gamma   90.00
#
_symmetry.space_group_name_H-M   'P 1'
#
loop_
_entity.id
_entity.type
_entity.pdbx_description
1 polymer ?
#
loop_
_entity_poly.entity_id
_entity_poly.type
_entity_poly.pdbx_seq_one_letter_code
_entity_poly.pdbx_strand_id
1 'polypeptide(L)'
;MQIPSHTDQRLPATPQVSSPPAGPEVVAMAMERRPGLTPLTLFLVILAAWVLLQVQLVLILALLSILFATVIERPLQHLERRHIPRGVAILFIYAASIGGLILVAFLVAPAISDQVRTFVAEAPGQLRELERSWSRSRNPFLSGPGDQLLERAIRAIESPPAPPQEAALGLLTGVGGGIFGALALLAITFYYLMEKALLRRLVLLEVRPESRARVNRIWDDVEAKVGGWLRGQLTLCLIIG
;
A
#
# COMPACT_ATOMS: atom_id res chain seq x y z
N MET A 1 52.37 59.65 78.13
CA MET A 1 51.12 59.18 77.51
C MET A 1 50.96 59.93 76.20
N GLN A 2 51.33 59.34 75.07
CA GLN A 2 51.30 59.95 73.73
C GLN A 2 50.99 58.87 72.70
N ILE A 3 50.00 59.14 71.85
CA ILE A 3 49.50 58.31 70.73
C ILE A 3 50.25 58.73 69.45
N PRO A 4 50.53 57.81 68.51
CA PRO A 4 50.05 58.00 67.12
C PRO A 4 49.61 56.66 66.46
N SER A 5 48.40 56.55 65.91
CA SER A 5 47.93 56.95 64.56
C SER A 5 48.16 55.90 63.47
N HIS A 6 47.03 55.39 62.97
CA HIS A 6 46.74 54.56 61.81
C HIS A 6 47.84 54.37 60.75
N THR A 7 48.18 53.09 60.52
CA THR A 7 48.99 52.61 59.41
C THR A 7 48.17 52.56 58.12
N ASP A 8 48.57 53.35 57.13
CA ASP A 8 48.10 53.27 55.74
C ASP A 8 48.40 51.90 55.13
N GLN A 9 47.33 51.16 54.84
CA GLN A 9 47.34 49.85 54.22
C GLN A 9 47.46 50.02 52.70
N ARG A 10 48.69 50.03 52.16
CA ARG A 10 48.90 49.93 50.71
C ARG A 10 48.60 48.49 50.25
N LEU A 11 47.48 48.32 49.56
CA LEU A 11 47.11 47.09 48.84
C LEU A 11 48.20 46.75 47.80
N PRO A 12 48.65 45.48 47.68
CA PRO A 12 49.50 45.07 46.57
C PRO A 12 48.70 45.10 45.26
N ALA A 13 49.30 45.67 44.21
CA ALA A 13 48.74 45.68 42.87
C ALA A 13 48.49 44.24 42.40
N THR A 14 47.24 43.92 42.06
CA THR A 14 46.89 42.70 41.34
C THR A 14 47.71 42.60 40.05
N PRO A 15 48.35 41.46 39.76
CA PRO A 15 48.94 41.24 38.43
C PRO A 15 47.83 41.31 37.41
N GLN A 16 47.91 42.23 36.45
CA GLN A 16 47.08 42.16 35.26
C GLN A 16 47.48 40.88 34.50
N VAL A 17 46.66 39.84 34.61
CA VAL A 17 46.74 38.69 33.72
C VAL A 17 46.26 39.18 32.36
N SER A 18 47.19 39.54 31.49
CA SER A 18 46.92 39.75 30.08
C SER A 18 46.49 38.41 29.49
N SER A 19 45.19 38.24 29.25
CA SER A 19 44.68 37.13 28.46
C SER A 19 45.38 37.15 27.09
N PRO A 20 46.05 36.07 26.65
CA PRO A 20 46.61 36.04 25.30
C PRO A 20 45.48 36.20 24.28
N PRO A 21 45.69 36.94 23.18
CA PRO A 21 44.71 36.99 22.10
C PRO A 21 44.52 35.56 21.59
N ALA A 22 43.28 35.06 21.62
CA ALA A 22 42.95 33.78 21.02
C ALA A 22 43.38 33.84 19.55
N GLY A 23 44.51 33.18 19.23
CA GLY A 23 45.01 33.13 17.88
C GLY A 23 43.98 32.48 16.95
N PRO A 24 44.00 32.77 15.64
CA PRO A 24 43.13 32.13 14.67
C PRO A 24 43.18 30.59 14.70
N GLU A 25 44.25 30.01 15.26
CA GLU A 25 44.40 28.57 15.50
C GLU A 25 43.41 27.99 16.52
N VAL A 26 43.05 28.73 17.58
CA VAL A 26 42.12 28.23 18.61
C VAL A 26 40.68 28.23 18.11
N VAL A 27 40.35 29.20 17.25
CA VAL A 27 39.05 29.27 16.54
C VAL A 27 38.97 28.20 15.44
N ALA A 28 40.10 27.88 14.78
CA ALA A 28 40.16 26.82 13.78
C ALA A 28 39.93 25.42 14.38
N MET A 29 40.37 25.16 15.61
CA MET A 29 40.09 23.88 16.30
C MET A 29 38.65 23.74 16.81
N ALA A 30 37.90 24.85 16.94
CA ALA A 30 36.48 24.86 17.29
C ALA A 30 35.56 24.64 16.08
N MET A 31 36.11 24.42 14.87
CA MET A 31 35.36 23.84 13.76
C MET A 31 35.05 22.39 14.07
N GLU A 32 34.00 22.24 14.87
CA GLU A 32 33.09 21.12 14.96
C GLU A 32 33.19 20.26 13.70
N ARG A 33 33.87 19.10 13.83
CA ARG A 33 33.78 18.00 12.88
C ARG A 33 32.31 17.56 12.85
N ARG A 34 31.49 18.26 12.07
CA ARG A 34 30.18 17.76 11.67
C ARG A 34 30.48 16.45 10.94
N PRO A 35 30.01 15.29 11.43
CA PRO A 35 30.23 14.05 10.70
C PRO A 35 29.66 14.25 9.30
N GLY A 36 30.53 14.13 8.29
CA GLY A 36 30.20 14.34 6.89
C GLY A 36 29.12 13.36 6.45
N LEU A 37 27.87 13.77 6.63
CA LEU A 37 26.64 13.02 6.41
C LEU A 37 26.17 13.08 4.94
N THR A 38 27.02 13.40 3.97
CA THR A 38 26.54 13.67 2.61
C THR A 38 26.65 12.47 1.66
N PRO A 39 27.80 11.80 1.44
CA PRO A 39 27.87 10.66 0.52
C PRO A 39 27.40 9.34 1.13
N LEU A 40 27.76 9.05 2.40
CA LEU A 40 27.40 7.79 3.06
C LEU A 40 25.89 7.71 3.33
N THR A 41 25.28 8.80 3.79
CA THR A 41 23.83 8.87 4.00
C THR A 41 23.07 8.79 2.68
N LEU A 42 23.55 9.47 1.63
CA LEU A 42 22.94 9.38 0.30
C LEU A 42 23.02 7.95 -0.24
N PHE A 43 24.18 7.29 -0.09
CA PHE A 43 24.35 5.88 -0.45
C PHE A 43 23.41 4.97 0.34
N LEU A 44 23.28 5.17 1.65
CA LEU A 44 22.35 4.42 2.50
C LEU A 44 20.89 4.62 2.09
N VAL A 45 20.48 5.85 1.77
CA VAL A 45 19.11 6.14 1.32
C VAL A 45 18.84 5.50 -0.04
N ILE A 46 19.78 5.57 -0.99
CA ILE A 46 19.65 4.92 -2.30
C ILE A 46 19.60 3.41 -2.15
N LEU A 47 20.47 2.83 -1.31
CA LEU A 47 20.47 1.40 -1.03
C LEU A 47 19.15 0.97 -0.38
N ALA A 48 18.65 1.72 0.61
CA ALA A 48 17.38 1.46 1.26
C ALA A 48 16.22 1.55 0.26
N ALA A 49 16.19 2.57 -0.60
CA ALA A 49 15.18 2.72 -1.66
C ALA A 49 15.25 1.57 -2.67
N TRP A 50 16.46 1.16 -3.08
CA TRP A 50 16.65 0.02 -3.99
C TRP A 50 16.17 -1.29 -3.37
N VAL A 51 16.49 -1.57 -2.11
CA VAL A 51 15.96 -2.72 -1.36
C VAL A 51 14.44 -2.64 -1.26
N LEU A 52 13.89 -1.46 -0.96
CA LEU A 52 12.44 -1.25 -0.82
C LEU A 52 11.70 -1.54 -2.14
N LEU A 53 12.27 -1.14 -3.27
CA LEU A 53 11.74 -1.45 -4.60
C LEU A 53 11.80 -2.96 -4.91
N GLN A 54 12.85 -3.66 -4.47
CA GLN A 54 12.95 -5.12 -4.64
C GLN A 54 11.91 -5.88 -3.80
N VAL A 55 11.62 -5.43 -2.58
CA VAL A 55 10.64 -6.10 -1.70
C VAL A 55 9.24 -5.46 -1.76
N GLN A 56 9.01 -4.53 -2.68
CA GLN A 56 7.76 -3.77 -2.78
C GLN A 56 6.54 -4.69 -2.85
N LEU A 57 6.60 -5.75 -3.65
CA LEU A 57 5.49 -6.70 -3.79
C LEU A 57 5.17 -7.38 -2.44
N VAL A 58 6.19 -7.79 -1.69
CA VAL A 58 6.02 -8.44 -0.38
C VAL A 58 5.41 -7.46 0.62
N LEU A 59 5.83 -6.19 0.61
CA LEU A 59 5.26 -5.15 1.46
C LEU A 59 3.80 -4.84 1.14
N ILE A 60 3.46 -4.76 -0.16
CA ILE A 60 2.09 -4.58 -0.62
C ILE A 60 1.23 -5.78 -0.20
N LEU A 61 1.72 -7.00 -0.40
CA LEU A 61 1.02 -8.22 0.02
C LEU A 61 0.85 -8.26 1.53
N ALA A 62 1.87 -7.89 2.32
CA ALA A 62 1.77 -7.85 3.77
C ALA A 62 0.74 -6.81 4.24
N LEU A 63 0.75 -5.61 3.66
CA LEU A 63 -0.23 -4.57 3.96
C LEU A 63 -1.65 -5.04 3.63
N LEU A 64 -1.84 -5.58 2.42
CA LEU A 64 -3.13 -6.09 1.98
C LEU A 64 -3.59 -7.28 2.82
N SER A 65 -2.67 -8.12 3.27
CA SER A 65 -2.94 -9.25 4.16
C SER A 65 -3.41 -8.81 5.53
N ILE A 66 -2.85 -7.72 6.08
CA ILE A 66 -3.31 -7.11 7.34
C ILE A 66 -4.70 -6.50 7.16
N LEU A 67 -4.97 -5.82 6.04
CA LEU A 67 -6.31 -5.31 5.74
C LEU A 67 -7.32 -6.45 5.63
N PHE A 68 -6.98 -7.50 4.90
CA PHE A 68 -7.83 -8.69 4.75
C PHE A 68 -8.05 -9.41 6.09
N ALA A 69 -7.02 -9.49 6.93
CA ALA A 69 -7.11 -9.97 8.30
C ALA A 69 -8.16 -9.21 9.11
N THR A 70 -8.18 -7.88 9.02
CA THR A 70 -9.17 -7.06 9.75
C THR A 70 -10.62 -7.38 9.35
N VAL A 71 -10.88 -7.86 8.13
CA VAL A 71 -12.20 -8.31 7.66
C VAL A 71 -12.56 -9.67 8.26
N ILE A 72 -11.60 -10.58 8.30
CA ILE A 72 -11.75 -11.94 8.83
C ILE A 72 -11.89 -11.96 10.35
N GLU A 73 -11.35 -10.97 11.05
CA GLU A 73 -11.30 -10.95 12.53
C GLU A 73 -12.67 -11.16 13.20
N ARG A 74 -13.74 -10.49 12.75
CA ARG A 74 -15.10 -10.69 13.32
C ARG A 74 -15.68 -12.09 13.09
N PRO A 75 -15.76 -12.63 11.85
CA PRO A 75 -16.24 -13.99 11.66
C PRO A 75 -15.35 -14.99 12.41
N LEU A 76 -14.03 -14.77 12.46
CA LEU A 76 -13.11 -15.61 13.24
C LEU A 76 -13.49 -15.64 14.72
N GLN A 77 -13.67 -14.48 15.36
CA GLN A 77 -14.09 -14.40 16.76
C GLN A 77 -15.44 -15.09 17.01
N HIS A 78 -16.36 -15.04 16.05
CA HIS A 78 -17.65 -15.74 16.15
C HIS A 78 -17.49 -17.27 16.11
N LEU A 79 -16.56 -17.79 15.29
CA LEU A 79 -16.22 -19.21 15.27
C LEU A 79 -15.44 -19.64 16.52
N GLU A 80 -14.51 -18.82 17.01
CA GLU A 80 -13.74 -19.09 18.23
C GLU A 80 -14.65 -19.17 19.46
N ARG A 81 -15.67 -18.30 19.56
CA ARG A 81 -16.70 -18.37 20.61
C ARG A 81 -17.52 -19.67 20.59
N ARG A 82 -17.52 -20.40 19.47
CA ARG A 82 -18.13 -21.74 19.33
C ARG A 82 -17.14 -22.87 19.63
N HIS A 83 -16.00 -22.58 20.26
CA HIS A 83 -14.95 -23.54 20.60
C HIS A 83 -14.26 -24.19 19.38
N ILE A 84 -14.31 -23.55 18.21
CA ILE A 84 -13.57 -24.01 17.02
C ILE A 84 -12.11 -23.56 17.15
N PRO A 85 -11.11 -24.45 16.98
CA PRO A 85 -9.70 -24.06 17.05
C PRO A 85 -9.38 -23.06 15.94
N ARG A 86 -8.59 -22.04 16.29
CA ARG A 86 -8.32 -20.87 15.45
C ARG A 86 -7.90 -21.22 14.01
N GLY A 87 -6.96 -22.16 13.83
CA GLY A 87 -6.52 -22.58 12.51
C GLY A 87 -7.63 -23.17 11.63
N VAL A 88 -8.52 -23.98 12.21
CA VAL A 88 -9.67 -24.57 11.49
C VAL A 88 -10.70 -23.50 11.17
N ALA A 89 -10.93 -22.56 12.09
CA ALA A 89 -11.83 -21.43 11.85
C ALA A 89 -11.35 -20.56 10.68
N ILE A 90 -10.05 -20.28 10.58
CA ILE A 90 -9.47 -19.52 9.45
C ILE A 90 -9.67 -20.28 8.13
N LEU A 91 -9.37 -21.58 8.11
CA LEU A 91 -9.51 -22.39 6.90
C LEU A 91 -10.97 -22.47 6.43
N PHE A 92 -11.91 -22.59 7.37
CA PHE A 92 -13.33 -22.55 7.07
C PHE A 92 -13.76 -21.21 6.46
N ILE A 93 -13.27 -20.09 7.01
CA ILE A 93 -13.56 -18.76 6.46
C ILE A 93 -12.97 -18.62 5.05
N TYR A 94 -11.74 -19.09 4.81
CA TYR A 94 -11.16 -19.09 3.47
C TYR A 94 -11.99 -19.91 2.47
N ALA A 95 -12.40 -21.12 2.86
CA ALA A 95 -13.26 -21.95 2.03
C ALA A 95 -14.59 -21.27 1.73
N ALA A 96 -15.22 -20.64 2.73
CA ALA A 96 -16.47 -19.91 2.57
C ALA A 96 -16.30 -18.66 1.68
N SER A 97 -15.22 -17.89 1.85
CA SER A 97 -14.95 -16.69 1.04
C SER A 97 -14.65 -17.05 -0.42
N ILE A 98 -13.81 -18.06 -0.66
CA ILE A 98 -13.47 -18.54 -2.01
C ILE A 98 -14.72 -19.15 -2.66
N GLY A 99 -15.45 -20.00 -1.94
CA GLY A 99 -16.70 -20.60 -2.43
C GLY A 99 -17.76 -19.55 -2.76
N GLY A 100 -17.91 -18.53 -1.91
CA GLY A 100 -18.80 -17.40 -2.16
C GLY A 100 -18.41 -16.61 -3.42
N LEU A 101 -17.11 -16.34 -3.61
CA LEU A 101 -16.63 -15.66 -4.81
C LEU A 101 -16.86 -16.48 -6.09
N ILE A 102 -16.60 -17.80 -6.05
CA ILE A 102 -16.88 -18.71 -7.15
C ILE A 102 -18.37 -18.74 -7.47
N LEU A 103 -19.23 -18.79 -6.44
CA LEU A 103 -20.69 -18.78 -6.60
C LEU A 103 -21.15 -17.49 -7.28
N VAL A 104 -20.71 -16.33 -6.81
CA VAL A 104 -21.03 -15.03 -7.44
C VAL A 104 -20.54 -14.99 -8.88
N ALA A 105 -19.29 -15.41 -9.14
CA ALA A 105 -18.76 -15.47 -10.49
C ALA A 105 -19.59 -16.38 -11.41
N PHE A 106 -20.05 -17.53 -10.92
CA PHE A 106 -20.90 -18.44 -11.67
C PHE A 106 -22.28 -17.87 -11.97
N LEU A 107 -22.87 -17.10 -11.04
CA LEU A 107 -24.16 -16.43 -11.24
C LEU A 107 -24.06 -15.24 -12.21
N VAL A 108 -22.97 -14.48 -12.13
CA VAL A 108 -22.78 -13.25 -12.92
C VAL A 108 -22.25 -13.55 -14.33
N ALA A 109 -21.43 -14.59 -14.49
CA ALA A 109 -20.86 -15.00 -15.78
C ALA A 109 -21.89 -15.14 -16.93
N PRO A 110 -23.04 -15.82 -16.77
CA PRO A 110 -24.02 -15.92 -17.85
C PRO A 110 -24.63 -14.56 -18.19
N ALA A 111 -24.95 -13.74 -17.18
CA ALA A 111 -25.51 -12.40 -17.41
C ALA A 111 -24.55 -11.50 -18.19
N ILE A 112 -23.25 -11.52 -17.85
CA ILE A 112 -22.22 -10.81 -18.63
C ILE A 112 -22.11 -11.40 -20.03
N SER A 113 -22.13 -12.74 -20.18
CA SER A 113 -22.04 -13.38 -21.49
C SER A 113 -23.20 -12.97 -22.40
N ASP A 114 -24.42 -12.94 -21.88
CA ASP A 114 -25.62 -12.53 -22.63
C ASP A 114 -25.53 -11.04 -23.02
N GLN A 115 -25.10 -10.17 -22.10
CA GLN A 115 -24.88 -8.76 -22.40
C GLN A 115 -23.83 -8.55 -23.50
N VAL A 116 -22.71 -9.29 -23.43
CA VAL A 116 -21.66 -9.23 -24.46
C VAL A 116 -22.19 -9.75 -25.80
N ARG A 117 -22.97 -10.85 -25.81
CA ARG A 117 -23.56 -11.39 -27.03
C ARG A 117 -24.53 -10.40 -27.68
N THR A 118 -25.40 -9.77 -26.88
CA THR A 118 -26.32 -8.73 -27.37
C THR A 118 -25.56 -7.53 -27.92
N PHE A 119 -24.52 -7.07 -27.21
CA PHE A 119 -23.66 -5.98 -27.69
C PHE A 119 -22.98 -6.32 -29.03
N VAL A 120 -22.40 -7.52 -29.16
CA VAL A 120 -21.77 -7.97 -30.41
C VAL A 120 -22.78 -8.12 -31.54
N ALA A 121 -24.02 -8.50 -31.25
CA ALA A 121 -25.08 -8.63 -32.24
C ALA A 121 -25.62 -7.26 -32.73
N GLU A 122 -25.80 -6.29 -31.82
CA GLU A 122 -26.42 -4.99 -32.14
C GLU A 122 -25.41 -3.91 -32.57
N ALA A 123 -24.18 -3.94 -32.05
CA ALA A 123 -23.17 -2.91 -32.31
C ALA A 123 -22.83 -2.72 -33.81
N PRO A 124 -22.64 -3.77 -34.63
CA PRO A 124 -22.36 -3.60 -36.05
C PRO A 124 -23.48 -2.86 -36.79
N GLY A 125 -24.75 -3.11 -36.42
CA GLY A 125 -25.90 -2.43 -37.02
C GLY A 125 -25.88 -0.92 -36.77
N GLN A 126 -25.63 -0.53 -35.52
CA GLN A 126 -25.53 0.87 -35.11
C GLN A 126 -24.31 1.57 -35.74
N LEU A 127 -23.18 0.87 -35.82
CA LEU A 127 -21.94 1.40 -36.43
C LEU A 127 -22.09 1.59 -37.94
N ARG A 128 -22.75 0.67 -38.66
CA ARG A 128 -23.03 0.81 -40.10
C ARG A 128 -24.00 1.96 -40.41
N GLU A 129 -24.90 2.29 -39.49
CA GLU A 129 -25.78 3.47 -39.64
C GLU A 129 -24.98 4.77 -39.48
N LEU A 130 -24.05 4.79 -38.51
CA LEU A 130 -23.11 5.90 -38.31
C LEU A 130 -22.18 6.06 -39.53
N GLU A 131 -21.64 4.96 -40.08
CA GLU A 131 -20.83 4.90 -41.31
C GLU A 131 -21.58 5.52 -42.51
N ARG A 132 -22.84 5.13 -42.71
CA ARG A 132 -23.71 5.71 -43.74
C ARG A 132 -24.01 7.19 -43.54
N SER A 133 -23.96 7.70 -42.32
CA SER A 133 -24.13 9.13 -42.02
C SER A 133 -22.84 9.92 -42.24
N TRP A 134 -21.68 9.34 -41.91
CA TRP A 134 -20.36 9.96 -42.04
C TRP A 134 -19.86 9.98 -43.48
N SER A 135 -20.11 8.93 -44.26
CA SER A 135 -19.83 8.89 -45.70
C SER A 135 -20.62 9.95 -46.50
N ARG A 136 -21.81 10.36 -46.01
CA ARG A 136 -22.61 11.47 -46.56
C ARG A 136 -22.22 12.84 -46.02
N SER A 137 -21.32 12.91 -45.04
CA SER A 137 -20.82 14.16 -44.47
C SER A 137 -19.85 14.85 -45.43
N ARG A 138 -19.94 16.17 -45.54
CA ARG A 138 -19.06 17.00 -46.39
C ARG A 138 -17.66 17.22 -45.78
N ASN A 139 -17.36 16.58 -44.64
CA ASN A 139 -16.13 16.77 -43.88
C ASN A 139 -15.04 15.75 -44.32
N PRO A 140 -13.91 16.20 -44.91
CA PRO A 140 -12.87 15.32 -45.47
C PRO A 140 -12.21 14.34 -44.49
N PHE A 141 -12.22 14.67 -43.19
CA PHE A 141 -11.65 13.81 -42.15
C PHE A 141 -12.57 12.63 -41.77
N LEU A 142 -13.89 12.78 -41.95
CA LEU A 142 -14.88 11.76 -41.61
C LEU A 142 -15.12 10.77 -42.76
N SER A 143 -15.01 11.23 -44.00
CA SER A 143 -15.25 10.42 -45.21
C SER A 143 -14.05 9.59 -45.68
N GLY A 144 -12.90 9.67 -45.01
CA GLY A 144 -11.69 8.90 -45.37
C GLY A 144 -11.13 8.09 -44.19
N PRO A 145 -10.29 8.67 -43.32
CA PRO A 145 -9.72 7.95 -42.18
C PRO A 145 -10.76 7.43 -41.18
N GLY A 146 -11.84 8.19 -40.94
CA GLY A 146 -12.93 7.79 -40.04
C GLY A 146 -13.68 6.54 -40.52
N ASP A 147 -13.94 6.45 -41.83
CA ASP A 147 -14.62 5.33 -42.47
C ASP A 147 -13.80 4.02 -42.36
N GLN A 148 -12.50 4.10 -42.68
CA GLN A 148 -11.59 2.94 -42.59
C GLN A 148 -11.41 2.44 -41.15
N LEU A 149 -11.40 3.35 -40.17
CA LEU A 149 -11.33 2.96 -38.75
C LEU A 149 -12.62 2.29 -38.29
N LEU A 150 -13.77 2.79 -38.75
CA LEU A 150 -15.08 2.24 -38.42
C LEU A 150 -15.28 0.85 -39.04
N GLU A 151 -14.88 0.67 -40.29
CA GLU A 151 -14.90 -0.63 -40.98
C GLU A 151 -13.97 -1.65 -40.30
N ARG A 152 -12.79 -1.22 -39.83
CA ARG A 152 -11.88 -2.06 -39.04
C ARG A 152 -12.49 -2.45 -37.68
N ALA A 153 -13.17 -1.53 -37.01
CA ALA A 153 -13.85 -1.80 -35.75
C ALA A 153 -15.01 -2.80 -35.94
N ILE A 154 -15.83 -2.64 -36.99
CA ILE A 154 -16.90 -3.58 -37.33
C ILE A 154 -16.33 -4.98 -37.62
N ARG A 155 -15.27 -5.07 -38.45
CA ARG A 155 -14.60 -6.35 -38.74
C ARG A 155 -14.02 -7.02 -37.50
N ALA A 156 -13.48 -6.25 -36.56
CA ALA A 156 -12.96 -6.80 -35.30
C ALA A 156 -14.06 -7.36 -34.38
N ILE A 157 -15.29 -6.84 -34.47
CA ILE A 157 -16.45 -7.33 -33.71
C ILE A 157 -17.05 -8.58 -34.38
N GLU A 158 -17.19 -8.56 -35.71
CA GLU A 158 -17.80 -9.66 -36.48
C GLU A 158 -16.89 -10.88 -36.63
N SER A 159 -15.58 -10.62 -36.77
CA SER A 159 -14.54 -11.64 -36.91
C SER A 159 -13.37 -11.29 -36.00
N PRO A 160 -13.47 -11.58 -34.69
CA PRO A 160 -12.39 -11.35 -33.76
C PRO A 160 -11.13 -12.07 -34.26
N PRO A 161 -9.98 -11.38 -34.42
CA PRO A 161 -8.76 -12.05 -34.78
C PRO A 161 -8.41 -13.08 -33.70
N ALA A 162 -7.87 -14.22 -34.11
CA ALA A 162 -7.38 -15.21 -33.16
C ALA A 162 -6.38 -14.53 -32.21
N PRO A 163 -6.49 -14.72 -30.88
CA PRO A 163 -5.58 -14.11 -29.95
C PRO A 163 -4.14 -14.53 -30.30
N PRO A 164 -3.17 -13.60 -30.30
CA PRO A 164 -1.77 -13.94 -30.52
C PRO A 164 -1.33 -15.04 -29.56
N GLN A 165 -0.48 -15.97 -29.99
CA GLN A 165 0.07 -17.01 -29.09
C GLN A 165 0.75 -16.39 -27.86
N GLU A 166 1.38 -15.23 -28.02
CA GLU A 166 1.96 -14.46 -26.91
C GLU A 166 0.91 -13.97 -25.91
N ALA A 167 -0.29 -13.62 -26.38
CA ALA A 167 -1.39 -13.24 -25.50
C ALA A 167 -1.87 -14.45 -24.68
N ALA A 168 -1.93 -15.65 -25.28
CA ALA A 168 -2.28 -16.87 -24.54
C ALA A 168 -1.24 -17.21 -23.46
N LEU A 169 0.06 -17.08 -23.77
CA LEU A 169 1.14 -17.27 -22.78
C LEU A 169 1.13 -16.19 -21.70
N GLY A 170 0.86 -14.92 -22.08
CA GLY A 170 0.68 -13.81 -21.16
C GLY A 170 -0.49 -14.01 -20.19
N LEU A 171 -1.61 -14.55 -20.69
CA LEU A 171 -2.75 -14.92 -19.86
C LEU A 171 -2.39 -16.05 -18.89
N LEU A 172 -1.71 -17.11 -19.35
CA LEU A 172 -1.33 -18.22 -18.49
C LEU A 172 -0.37 -17.78 -17.38
N THR A 173 0.66 -17.02 -17.74
CA THR A 173 1.64 -16.48 -16.78
C THR A 173 1.01 -15.47 -15.84
N GLY A 174 0.11 -14.61 -16.32
CA GLY A 174 -0.63 -13.65 -15.51
C GLY A 174 -1.57 -14.34 -14.51
N VAL A 175 -2.32 -15.35 -14.95
CA VAL A 175 -3.19 -16.16 -14.07
C VAL A 175 -2.36 -16.93 -13.04
N GLY A 176 -1.26 -17.56 -13.46
CA GLY A 176 -0.35 -18.26 -12.55
C GLY A 176 0.24 -17.31 -11.49
N GLY A 177 0.70 -16.13 -11.90
CA GLY A 177 1.18 -15.08 -10.99
C GLY A 177 0.10 -14.57 -10.05
N GLY A 178 -1.14 -14.40 -10.53
CA GLY A 178 -2.28 -14.00 -9.72
C GLY A 178 -2.65 -15.06 -8.68
N ILE A 179 -2.67 -16.33 -9.05
CA ILE A 179 -2.91 -17.45 -8.13
C ILE A 179 -1.80 -17.50 -7.07
N PHE A 180 -0.53 -17.39 -7.48
CA PHE A 180 0.59 -17.37 -6.55
C PHE A 180 0.50 -16.19 -5.58
N GLY A 181 0.18 -14.99 -6.09
CA GLY A 181 -0.04 -13.80 -5.28
C GLY A 181 -1.19 -13.95 -4.30
N ALA A 182 -2.31 -14.54 -4.72
CA ALA A 182 -3.44 -14.84 -3.85
C ALA A 182 -3.09 -15.86 -2.76
N LEU A 183 -2.37 -16.93 -3.11
CA LEU A 183 -1.87 -17.92 -2.14
C LEU A 183 -0.89 -17.27 -1.15
N ALA A 184 0.01 -16.43 -1.63
CA ALA A 184 0.93 -15.69 -0.77
C ALA A 184 0.19 -14.75 0.19
N LEU A 185 -0.82 -14.01 -0.30
CA LEU A 185 -1.70 -13.19 0.52
C LEU A 185 -2.40 -14.02 1.59
N LEU A 186 -3.03 -15.13 1.22
CA LEU A 186 -3.71 -16.01 2.17
C LEU A 186 -2.74 -16.59 3.20
N ALA A 187 -1.53 -16.98 2.78
CA ALA A 187 -0.50 -17.47 3.70
C ALA A 187 -0.07 -16.38 4.69
N ILE A 188 0.24 -15.16 4.21
CA ILE A 188 0.65 -14.06 5.08
C ILE A 188 -0.48 -13.66 6.02
N THR A 189 -1.73 -13.58 5.54
CA THR A 189 -2.90 -13.35 6.41
C THR A 189 -3.03 -14.45 7.45
N PHE A 190 -2.86 -15.73 7.09
CA PHE A 190 -2.95 -16.85 8.02
C PHE A 190 -1.92 -16.73 9.14
N TYR A 191 -0.64 -16.50 8.79
CA TYR A 191 0.43 -16.30 9.77
C TYR A 191 0.19 -15.07 10.63
N TYR A 192 -0.22 -13.95 10.03
CA TYR A 192 -0.56 -12.73 10.76
C TYR A 192 -1.68 -12.98 11.77
N LEU A 193 -2.75 -13.67 11.39
CA LEU A 193 -3.84 -14.02 12.31
C LEU A 193 -3.33 -14.91 13.44
N MET A 194 -2.62 -16.00 13.12
CA MET A 194 -2.08 -16.93 14.10
C MET A 194 -1.17 -16.24 15.12
N GLU A 195 -0.26 -15.39 14.66
CA GLU A 195 0.78 -14.76 15.48
C GLU A 195 0.49 -13.32 15.91
N LYS A 196 -0.72 -12.81 15.63
CA LYS A 196 -1.15 -11.44 15.93
C LYS A 196 -0.79 -10.99 17.35
N ALA A 197 -1.01 -11.86 18.35
CA ALA A 197 -0.73 -11.55 19.74
C ALA A 197 0.78 -11.36 20.01
N LEU A 198 1.63 -12.15 19.35
CA LEU A 198 3.08 -12.04 19.43
C LEU A 198 3.55 -10.75 18.76
N LEU A 199 3.08 -10.46 17.55
CA LEU A 199 3.39 -9.21 16.84
C LEU A 199 2.98 -7.98 17.66
N ARG A 200 1.78 -7.99 18.22
CA ARG A 200 1.28 -6.91 19.09
C ARG A 200 2.16 -6.74 20.33
N ARG A 201 2.58 -7.85 20.96
CA ARG A 201 3.49 -7.81 22.12
C ARG A 201 4.86 -7.22 21.75
N LEU A 202 5.42 -7.60 20.61
CA LEU A 202 6.70 -7.05 20.13
C LEU A 202 6.62 -5.55 19.91
N VAL A 203 5.55 -5.06 19.27
CA VAL A 203 5.33 -3.62 19.08
C VAL A 203 5.20 -2.89 20.42
N LEU A 204 4.47 -3.47 21.38
CA LEU A 204 4.29 -2.87 22.71
C LEU A 204 5.57 -2.87 23.57
N LEU A 205 6.53 -3.75 23.29
CA LEU A 205 7.82 -3.79 23.99
C LEU A 205 8.65 -2.54 23.67
N GLU A 206 8.63 -2.09 22.42
CA GLU A 206 9.32 -0.88 21.94
C GLU A 206 8.66 0.42 22.45
N VAL A 207 7.39 0.35 22.86
CA VAL A 207 6.65 1.49 23.39
C VAL A 207 6.97 1.71 24.87
N ARG A 208 7.21 2.97 25.24
CA ARG A 208 7.38 3.41 26.64
C ARG A 208 6.24 2.89 27.54
N PRO A 209 6.53 2.37 28.75
CA PRO A 209 5.53 1.74 29.62
C PRO A 209 4.26 2.57 29.85
N GLU A 210 4.41 3.88 30.06
CA GLU A 210 3.32 4.84 30.29
C GLU A 210 2.33 4.93 29.11
N SER A 211 2.81 4.72 27.88
CA SER A 211 2.03 4.87 26.66
C SER A 211 1.45 3.54 26.14
N ARG A 212 1.86 2.39 26.70
CA ARG A 212 1.45 1.05 26.22
C ARG A 212 -0.07 0.89 26.18
N ALA A 213 -0.78 1.29 27.23
CA ALA A 213 -2.23 1.19 27.29
C ALA A 213 -2.91 2.06 26.22
N ARG A 214 -2.38 3.27 25.96
CA ARG A 214 -2.90 4.17 24.93
C ARG A 214 -2.70 3.59 23.53
N VAL A 215 -1.48 3.14 23.21
CA VAL A 215 -1.17 2.53 21.91
C VAL A 215 -2.00 1.27 21.69
N ASN A 216 -2.19 0.47 22.74
CA ASN A 216 -3.02 -0.73 22.69
C ASN A 216 -4.48 -0.41 22.32
N ARG A 217 -5.06 0.65 22.91
CA ARG A 217 -6.42 1.10 22.57
C ARG A 217 -6.51 1.64 21.14
N ILE A 218 -5.54 2.47 20.72
CA ILE A 218 -5.50 2.99 19.35
C ILE A 218 -5.44 1.85 18.33
N TRP A 219 -4.65 0.80 18.61
CA TRP A 219 -4.58 -0.38 17.76
C TRP A 219 -5.96 -1.03 17.58
N ASP A 220 -6.68 -1.28 18.68
CA ASP A 220 -8.02 -1.87 18.63
C ASP A 220 -9.01 -0.97 17.88
N ASP A 221 -8.96 0.35 18.11
CA ASP A 221 -9.83 1.31 17.44
C ASP A 221 -9.59 1.36 15.93
N VAL A 222 -8.32 1.36 15.50
CA VAL A 222 -7.94 1.34 14.08
C VAL A 222 -8.42 0.06 13.43
N GLU A 223 -8.16 -1.09 14.04
CA GLU A 223 -8.58 -2.38 13.51
C GLU A 223 -10.11 -2.49 13.40
N ALA A 224 -10.84 -2.04 14.42
CA ALA A 224 -12.30 -2.02 14.41
C ALA A 224 -12.87 -1.09 13.33
N LYS A 225 -12.31 0.11 13.17
CA LYS A 225 -12.76 1.10 12.17
C LYS A 225 -12.44 0.65 10.74
N VAL A 226 -11.20 0.21 10.49
CA VAL A 226 -10.77 -0.26 9.16
C VAL A 226 -11.56 -1.50 8.76
N GLY A 227 -11.65 -2.49 9.65
CA GLY A 227 -12.43 -3.70 9.37
C GLY A 227 -13.93 -3.42 9.25
N GLY A 228 -14.47 -2.44 10.00
CA GLY A 228 -15.86 -2.02 9.87
C GLY A 228 -16.15 -1.34 8.53
N TRP A 229 -15.29 -0.40 8.13
CA TRP A 229 -15.39 0.29 6.83
C TRP A 229 -15.28 -0.69 5.67
N LEU A 230 -14.29 -1.60 5.70
CA LEU A 230 -14.05 -2.53 4.59
C LEU A 230 -15.20 -3.53 4.44
N ARG A 231 -15.76 -4.03 5.55
CA ARG A 231 -17.00 -4.84 5.51
C ARG A 231 -18.19 -4.04 4.98
N GLY A 232 -18.31 -2.77 5.38
CA GLY A 232 -19.35 -1.87 4.87
C GLY A 232 -19.27 -1.69 3.35
N GLN A 233 -18.06 -1.51 2.81
CA GLN A 233 -17.83 -1.45 1.36
C GLN A 233 -18.19 -2.76 0.67
N LEU A 234 -17.78 -3.91 1.21
CA LEU A 234 -18.15 -5.22 0.66
C LEU A 234 -19.67 -5.43 0.64
N THR A 235 -20.37 -5.05 1.71
CA THR A 235 -21.84 -5.11 1.75
C THR A 235 -22.46 -4.15 0.74
N LEU A 236 -21.91 -2.95 0.58
CA LEU A 236 -22.39 -1.98 -0.41
C LEU A 236 -22.22 -2.50 -1.83
N CYS A 237 -21.05 -3.07 -2.15
CA CYS A 237 -20.80 -3.73 -3.43
C CYS A 237 -21.75 -4.88 -3.69
N LEU A 238 -22.13 -5.64 -2.66
CA LEU A 238 -23.08 -6.76 -2.78
C LEU A 238 -24.54 -6.31 -3.00
N ILE A 239 -24.92 -5.13 -2.48
CA ILE A 239 -26.29 -4.60 -2.61
C ILE A 239 -26.47 -3.86 -3.93
N ILE A 240 -25.46 -3.08 -4.34
CA ILE A 240 -25.52 -2.25 -5.55
C ILE A 240 -25.10 -3.03 -6.80
N GLY A 241 -24.09 -3.90 -6.67
CA GLY A 241 -23.56 -4.72 -7.76
C GLY A 241 -24.37 -5.98 -7.98
#